data_AF-A0A951E7U8-F1
#
_entry.id   AF-A0A951E7U8-F1
#
_cell.length_a   1.000
_cell.length_b   1.000
_cell.length_c   1.000
_cell.angle_alpha   90.00
_cell.angle_beta   90.00
_cell.angle_gamma   90.00
#
_symmetry.space_group_name_H-M   'P 1'
#
loop_
_entity.id
_entity.type
_entity.pdbx_description
1 polymer ?
#
loop_
_entity_poly.entity_id
_entity_poly.type
_entity_poly.pdbx_seq_one_letter_code
_entity_poly.pdbx_strand_id
1 'polypeptide(L)'
;MTIDTRLHGAIDYGVASLLGGLALSRRLPPPVRLALGSAAAYHTAYALVTDYEAGLRPVLTMRQHLVLDVLGGAGLCLAGLGMQRQSLGGRALLVGTGLAELAVVARSSAEPASGPGQGSRLLPRMTGSAGRTAYPPIDMPKPVADDLFIVDSVLPGVMGAAFGVRMTVIRLPGGGLLLHSPTRHSLPLQAALEKLGPIRHIVAPSFAHWTFVEGWQRACPKATVWAAPGLRSRSQVRRSGLRIDRVLKKAPAEWGDALDLAIVPGGLGFREVALFHRPTRTLLLCDLVMNLEPAKVSPALRPVARLFGMTVPEGMPPPYLRALIKLRKRAAKRAASRMLSWRPVRVIFAHGQWFERDGSAALRRSLRWLIEPE
;
A
#
# COMPACT_ATOMS: atom_id res chain seq x y z
N MET A 1 -19.92 17.98 -9.26
CA MET A 1 -18.61 17.55 -8.72
C MET A 1 -18.14 16.39 -9.57
N THR A 2 -17.02 16.55 -10.26
CA THR A 2 -16.43 15.55 -11.16
C THR A 2 -15.59 14.57 -10.33
N ILE A 3 -15.82 13.27 -10.51
CA ILE A 3 -15.10 12.17 -9.86
C ILE A 3 -13.82 11.93 -10.66
N ASP A 4 -12.65 12.17 -10.05
CA ASP A 4 -11.37 11.89 -10.70
C ASP A 4 -11.09 10.38 -10.78
N THR A 5 -10.15 9.98 -11.65
CA THR A 5 -9.87 8.56 -11.93
C THR A 5 -9.36 7.78 -10.72
N ARG A 6 -8.74 8.43 -9.72
CA ARG A 6 -8.30 7.78 -8.48
C ARG A 6 -9.48 7.52 -7.55
N LEU A 7 -10.34 8.52 -7.39
CA LEU A 7 -11.58 8.38 -6.61
C LEU A 7 -12.49 7.32 -7.23
N HIS A 8 -12.60 7.30 -8.56
CA HIS A 8 -13.37 6.28 -9.28
C HIS A 8 -12.86 4.87 -8.99
N GLY A 9 -11.56 4.61 -9.18
CA GLY A 9 -10.99 3.29 -8.90
C GLY A 9 -11.15 2.85 -7.43
N ALA A 10 -11.12 3.79 -6.48
CA ALA A 10 -11.39 3.50 -5.06
C ALA A 10 -12.86 3.12 -4.83
N ILE A 11 -13.79 3.79 -5.53
CA ILE A 11 -15.22 3.44 -5.52
C ILE A 11 -15.41 2.03 -6.07
N ASP A 12 -14.77 1.66 -7.18
CA ASP A 12 -14.95 0.33 -7.79
C ASP A 12 -14.53 -0.81 -6.88
N TYR A 13 -13.35 -0.71 -6.24
CA TYR A 13 -12.93 -1.73 -5.29
C TYR A 13 -13.84 -1.80 -4.06
N GLY A 14 -14.36 -0.66 -3.62
CA GLY A 14 -15.36 -0.58 -2.55
C GLY A 14 -16.68 -1.24 -2.93
N VAL A 15 -17.20 -0.93 -4.12
CA VAL A 15 -18.43 -1.47 -4.69
C VAL A 15 -18.28 -2.97 -4.91
N ALA A 16 -17.23 -3.44 -5.57
CA ALA A 16 -16.97 -4.86 -5.78
C ALA A 16 -16.89 -5.64 -4.45
N SER A 17 -16.24 -5.07 -3.43
CA SER A 17 -16.17 -5.67 -2.10
C SER A 17 -17.53 -5.73 -1.40
N LEU A 18 -18.33 -4.65 -1.51
CA LEU A 18 -19.69 -4.58 -0.95
C LEU A 18 -20.60 -5.61 -1.63
N LEU A 19 -20.58 -5.68 -2.95
CA LEU A 19 -21.38 -6.64 -3.73
C LEU A 19 -20.98 -8.08 -3.41
N GLY A 20 -19.68 -8.36 -3.31
CA GLY A 20 -19.18 -9.67 -2.89
C GLY A 20 -19.62 -10.04 -1.47
N GLY A 21 -19.59 -9.08 -0.54
CA GLY A 21 -20.09 -9.27 0.83
C GLY A 21 -21.59 -9.54 0.88
N LEU A 22 -22.39 -8.80 0.12
CA LEU A 22 -23.84 -9.01 0.01
C LEU A 22 -24.17 -10.37 -0.63
N ALA A 23 -23.40 -10.81 -1.63
CA ALA A 23 -23.56 -12.12 -2.25
C ALA A 23 -23.35 -13.29 -1.27
N LEU A 24 -22.59 -13.09 -0.19
CA LEU A 24 -22.40 -14.08 0.89
C LEU A 24 -23.52 -14.06 1.93
N SER A 25 -24.39 -13.05 1.94
CA SER A 25 -25.48 -12.93 2.90
C SER A 25 -26.56 -13.98 2.65
N ARG A 26 -26.80 -14.84 3.67
CA ARG A 26 -27.89 -15.83 3.64
C ARG A 26 -29.30 -15.22 3.70
N ARG A 27 -29.41 -13.91 3.97
CA ARG A 27 -30.69 -13.18 4.01
C ARG A 27 -31.21 -12.84 2.61
N LEU A 28 -30.36 -12.93 1.59
CA LEU A 28 -30.75 -12.64 0.21
C LEU A 28 -31.12 -13.92 -0.55
N PRO A 29 -32.12 -13.89 -1.44
CA PRO A 29 -32.47 -15.03 -2.28
C PRO A 29 -31.30 -15.47 -3.18
N PRO A 30 -31.15 -16.78 -3.48
CA PRO A 30 -30.06 -17.27 -4.32
C PRO A 30 -29.89 -16.58 -5.67
N PRO A 31 -30.96 -16.24 -6.42
CA PRO A 31 -30.81 -15.52 -7.70
C PRO A 31 -30.23 -14.11 -7.54
N VAL A 32 -30.60 -13.40 -6.46
CA VAL A 32 -30.08 -12.07 -6.14
C VAL A 32 -28.62 -12.15 -5.70
N ARG A 33 -28.26 -13.15 -4.88
CA ARG A 33 -26.87 -13.41 -4.49
C ARG A 33 -25.98 -13.75 -5.68
N LEU A 34 -26.50 -14.54 -6.63
CA LEU A 34 -25.79 -14.86 -7.86
C LEU A 34 -25.54 -13.61 -8.71
N ALA A 35 -26.55 -12.75 -8.90
CA ALA A 35 -26.39 -11.50 -9.64
C ALA A 35 -25.36 -10.57 -8.99
N LEU A 36 -25.42 -10.38 -7.67
CA LEU A 36 -24.45 -9.57 -6.93
C LEU A 36 -23.04 -10.16 -6.96
N GLY A 37 -22.91 -11.48 -6.85
CA GLY A 37 -21.62 -12.17 -6.92
C GLY A 37 -20.99 -12.09 -8.31
N SER A 38 -21.80 -12.25 -9.36
CA SER A 38 -21.36 -12.08 -10.75
C SER A 38 -20.94 -10.64 -11.03
N ALA A 39 -21.69 -9.65 -10.55
CA ALA A 39 -21.30 -8.24 -10.66
C ALA A 39 -19.99 -7.97 -9.90
N ALA A 40 -19.85 -8.44 -8.66
CA ALA A 40 -18.61 -8.29 -7.89
C ALA A 40 -17.39 -8.87 -8.60
N ALA A 41 -17.54 -10.07 -9.18
CA ALA A 41 -16.49 -10.73 -9.95
C ALA A 41 -16.16 -9.95 -11.24
N TYR A 42 -17.19 -9.47 -11.94
CA TYR A 42 -17.07 -8.63 -13.12
C TYR A 42 -16.29 -7.34 -12.82
N HIS A 43 -16.75 -6.53 -11.87
CA HIS A 43 -16.07 -5.29 -11.42
C HIS A 43 -14.61 -5.53 -11.02
N THR A 44 -14.37 -6.59 -10.23
CA THR A 44 -13.01 -6.93 -9.82
C THR A 44 -12.15 -7.29 -11.03
N ALA A 45 -12.66 -8.07 -11.97
CA ALA A 45 -11.87 -8.59 -13.09
C ALA A 45 -11.31 -7.47 -13.98
N TYR A 46 -12.13 -6.49 -14.37
CA TYR A 46 -11.66 -5.41 -15.24
C TYR A 46 -10.99 -4.26 -14.47
N ALA A 47 -11.41 -3.95 -13.23
CA ALA A 47 -10.70 -2.96 -12.40
C ALA A 47 -9.24 -3.36 -12.12
N LEU A 48 -8.96 -4.67 -11.99
CA LEU A 48 -7.61 -5.19 -11.86
C LEU A 48 -6.74 -4.98 -13.11
N VAL A 49 -7.35 -4.79 -14.29
CA VAL A 49 -6.64 -4.60 -15.56
C VAL A 49 -6.83 -3.21 -16.18
N THR A 50 -7.43 -2.27 -15.46
CA THR A 50 -7.55 -0.86 -15.85
C THR A 50 -6.32 -0.06 -15.40
N ASP A 51 -5.96 0.99 -16.15
CA ASP A 51 -4.93 1.99 -15.77
C ASP A 51 -5.37 2.85 -14.57
N TYR A 52 -5.51 2.19 -13.42
CA TYR A 52 -5.61 2.78 -12.10
C TYR A 52 -4.25 2.85 -11.43
N GLU A 53 -4.09 3.71 -10.43
CA GLU A 53 -2.93 3.66 -9.53
C GLU A 53 -2.79 2.31 -8.81
N ALA A 54 -3.91 1.60 -8.64
CA ALA A 54 -4.02 0.26 -8.05
C ALA A 54 -4.20 -0.90 -9.06
N GLY A 55 -4.17 -0.63 -10.38
CA GLY A 55 -4.32 -1.66 -11.41
C GLY A 55 -3.13 -2.64 -11.43
N LEU A 56 -3.38 -3.94 -11.54
CA LEU A 56 -2.35 -4.98 -11.57
C LEU A 56 -1.70 -5.11 -12.96
N ARG A 57 -2.45 -4.86 -14.05
CA ARG A 57 -1.96 -4.82 -15.43
C ARG A 57 -2.78 -3.81 -16.26
N PRO A 58 -2.29 -2.59 -16.54
CA PRO A 58 -3.07 -1.55 -17.21
C PRO A 58 -3.22 -1.86 -18.71
N VAL A 59 -4.17 -2.73 -19.05
CA VAL A 59 -4.54 -3.10 -20.42
C VAL A 59 -5.71 -2.23 -20.90
N LEU A 60 -6.60 -1.85 -19.99
CA LEU A 60 -7.77 -1.02 -20.27
C LEU A 60 -7.53 0.44 -19.88
N THR A 61 -7.87 1.35 -20.79
CA THR A 61 -7.92 2.79 -20.53
C THR A 61 -9.09 3.15 -19.62
N MET A 62 -9.05 4.33 -19.00
CA MET A 62 -10.19 4.83 -18.19
C MET A 62 -11.49 4.91 -19.02
N ARG A 63 -11.40 5.31 -20.29
CA ARG A 63 -12.56 5.34 -21.19
C ARG A 63 -13.18 3.95 -21.38
N GLN A 64 -12.34 2.93 -21.59
CA GLN A 64 -12.80 1.55 -21.70
C GLN A 64 -13.36 1.02 -20.38
N HIS A 65 -12.80 1.43 -19.24
CA HIS A 65 -13.33 1.09 -17.92
C HIS A 65 -14.74 1.65 -17.71
N LEU A 66 -14.94 2.95 -17.97
CA LEU A 66 -16.25 3.59 -17.83
C LEU A 66 -17.31 2.93 -18.72
N VAL A 67 -16.93 2.44 -19.91
CA VAL A 67 -17.84 1.66 -20.77
C VAL A 67 -18.23 0.33 -20.09
N LEU A 68 -17.29 -0.34 -19.45
CA LEU A 68 -17.55 -1.59 -18.73
C LEU A 68 -18.45 -1.38 -17.51
N ASP A 69 -18.34 -0.24 -16.82
CA ASP A 69 -19.27 0.15 -15.74
C ASP A 69 -20.68 0.46 -16.29
N VAL A 70 -20.79 1.11 -17.45
CA VAL A 70 -22.13 1.29 -18.07
C VAL A 70 -22.78 -0.07 -18.32
N LEU A 71 -22.00 -1.05 -18.82
CA LEU A 71 -22.48 -2.40 -19.06
C LEU A 71 -22.82 -3.15 -17.76
N GLY A 72 -22.01 -3.01 -16.71
CA GLY A 72 -22.24 -3.59 -15.38
C GLY A 72 -23.52 -3.05 -14.74
N GLY A 73 -23.62 -1.73 -14.63
CA GLY A 73 -24.76 -1.04 -14.04
C GLY A 73 -26.06 -1.29 -14.80
N ALA A 74 -26.04 -1.26 -16.14
CA ALA A 74 -27.21 -1.63 -16.95
C ALA A 74 -27.60 -3.10 -16.77
N GLY A 75 -26.63 -4.02 -16.69
CA GLY A 75 -26.85 -5.44 -16.43
C GLY A 75 -27.54 -5.68 -15.09
N LEU A 76 -27.14 -4.98 -14.03
CA LEU A 76 -27.77 -5.04 -12.72
C LEU A 76 -29.22 -4.50 -12.72
N CYS A 77 -29.46 -3.39 -13.42
CA CYS A 77 -30.80 -2.85 -13.61
C CYS A 77 -31.73 -3.85 -14.33
N LEU A 78 -31.26 -4.44 -15.44
CA LEU A 78 -32.01 -5.43 -16.20
C LEU A 78 -32.27 -6.69 -15.37
N ALA A 79 -31.29 -7.16 -14.60
CA ALA A 79 -31.48 -8.29 -13.69
C ALA A 79 -32.55 -8.01 -12.63
N GLY A 80 -32.55 -6.84 -12.00
CA GLY A 80 -33.57 -6.45 -11.03
C GLY A 80 -34.98 -6.31 -11.62
N LEU A 81 -35.10 -5.80 -12.85
CA LEU A 81 -36.36 -5.66 -13.58
C LEU A 81 -36.90 -7.03 -14.05
N GLY A 82 -36.03 -7.92 -14.51
CA GLY A 82 -36.37 -9.25 -15.03
C GLY A 82 -36.70 -10.29 -13.96
N MET A 83 -36.23 -10.11 -12.72
CA MET A 83 -36.47 -11.03 -11.60
C MET A 83 -37.86 -10.85 -10.97
N GLN A 84 -38.93 -10.89 -11.76
CA GLN A 84 -40.30 -10.60 -11.30
C GLN A 84 -40.83 -11.54 -10.21
N ARG A 85 -40.25 -12.74 -10.07
CA ARG A 85 -40.57 -13.71 -9.01
C ARG A 85 -39.86 -13.45 -7.67
N GLN A 86 -39.00 -12.43 -7.59
CA GLN A 86 -38.24 -12.11 -6.38
C GLN A 86 -38.90 -10.99 -5.57
N SER A 87 -38.55 -10.94 -4.27
CA SER A 87 -39.03 -9.89 -3.36
C SER A 87 -38.71 -8.49 -3.88
N LEU A 88 -39.59 -7.52 -3.57
CA LEU A 88 -39.40 -6.12 -3.93
C LEU A 88 -38.05 -5.59 -3.44
N GLY A 89 -37.63 -5.96 -2.23
CA GLY A 89 -36.34 -5.55 -1.67
C GLY A 89 -35.13 -6.08 -2.45
N GLY A 90 -35.16 -7.34 -2.90
CA GLY A 90 -34.07 -7.90 -3.71
C GLY A 90 -33.97 -7.27 -5.10
N ARG A 91 -35.11 -6.99 -5.72
CA ARG A 91 -35.18 -6.30 -7.02
C ARG A 91 -34.73 -4.86 -6.92
N ALA A 92 -35.22 -4.13 -5.91
CA ALA A 92 -34.85 -2.75 -5.63
C ALA A 92 -33.35 -2.62 -5.30
N LEU A 93 -32.76 -3.59 -4.62
CA LEU A 93 -31.32 -3.62 -4.37
C LEU A 93 -30.51 -3.69 -5.67
N LEU A 94 -30.88 -4.58 -6.60
CA LEU A 94 -30.18 -4.72 -7.89
C LEU A 94 -30.33 -3.47 -8.76
N VAL A 95 -31.56 -2.95 -8.90
CA VAL A 95 -31.83 -1.73 -9.67
C VAL A 95 -31.14 -0.52 -9.03
N GLY A 96 -31.24 -0.36 -7.71
CA GLY A 96 -30.61 0.74 -6.99
C GLY A 96 -29.10 0.72 -7.09
N THR A 97 -28.49 -0.47 -7.06
CA THR A 97 -27.04 -0.63 -7.26
C THR A 97 -26.65 -0.22 -8.69
N GLY A 98 -27.35 -0.74 -9.71
CA GLY A 98 -27.06 -0.41 -11.11
C GLY A 98 -27.22 1.08 -11.42
N LEU A 99 -28.26 1.72 -10.86
CA LEU A 99 -28.45 3.17 -11.00
C LEU A 99 -27.37 3.99 -10.29
N ALA A 100 -26.92 3.56 -9.11
CA ALA A 100 -25.85 4.23 -8.39
C ALA A 100 -24.52 4.17 -9.15
N GLU A 101 -24.23 3.02 -9.78
CA GLU A 101 -23.06 2.82 -10.62
C GLU A 101 -23.09 3.73 -11.86
N LEU A 102 -24.19 3.76 -12.60
CA LEU A 102 -24.38 4.66 -13.73
C LEU A 102 -24.25 6.14 -13.32
N ALA A 103 -24.72 6.49 -12.13
CA ALA A 103 -24.60 7.85 -11.58
C ALA A 103 -23.17 8.23 -11.17
N VAL A 104 -22.33 7.24 -10.82
CA VAL A 104 -20.88 7.41 -10.60
C VAL A 104 -20.19 7.61 -11.95
N VAL A 105 -20.48 6.76 -12.94
CA VAL A 105 -19.91 6.86 -14.30
C VAL A 105 -20.20 8.22 -14.93
N ALA A 106 -21.46 8.67 -14.89
CA ALA A 106 -21.87 9.96 -15.46
C ALA A 106 -21.17 11.17 -14.82
N ARG A 107 -20.61 11.00 -13.61
CA ARG A 107 -19.86 12.04 -12.91
C ARG A 107 -18.36 11.86 -13.01
N SER A 108 -17.86 10.84 -13.68
CA SER A 108 -16.45 10.47 -13.68
C SER A 108 -15.67 11.04 -14.86
N SER A 109 -14.44 11.47 -14.59
CA SER A 109 -13.51 11.94 -15.61
C SER A 109 -12.98 10.77 -16.44
N ALA A 110 -13.03 10.91 -17.76
CA ALA A 110 -12.39 10.00 -18.71
C ALA A 110 -10.88 10.25 -18.86
N GLU A 111 -10.40 11.40 -18.37
CA GLU A 111 -9.01 11.84 -18.46
C GLU A 111 -8.33 11.71 -17.08
N PRO A 112 -7.15 11.06 -16.97
CA PRO A 112 -6.42 10.96 -15.71
C PRO A 112 -5.93 12.33 -15.25
N ALA A 113 -6.22 12.68 -13.99
CA ALA A 113 -6.00 14.03 -13.46
C ALA A 113 -4.51 14.45 -13.37
N SER A 114 -3.56 13.50 -13.39
CA SER A 114 -2.10 13.77 -13.39
C SER A 114 -1.31 12.46 -13.57
N GLY A 115 -0.14 12.53 -14.20
CA GLY A 115 0.83 11.43 -14.18
C GLY A 115 1.46 11.21 -12.79
N PRO A 116 2.10 10.06 -12.54
CA PRO A 116 2.78 9.82 -11.25
C PRO A 116 3.96 10.79 -11.11
N GLY A 117 3.95 11.64 -10.08
CA GLY A 117 5.12 12.45 -9.68
C GLY A 117 4.96 13.98 -9.73
N GLN A 118 3.85 14.54 -10.22
CA GLN A 118 3.70 16.00 -10.29
C GLN A 118 2.42 16.49 -9.60
N GLY A 119 2.60 17.31 -8.56
CA GLY A 119 1.50 17.92 -7.82
C GLY A 119 1.88 18.50 -6.45
N SER A 120 3.12 18.96 -6.26
CA SER A 120 3.44 19.89 -5.17
C SER A 120 2.97 21.28 -5.58
N ARG A 121 1.73 21.62 -5.23
CA ARG A 121 1.25 23.00 -5.03
C ARG A 121 -0.19 22.94 -4.54
N LEU A 122 -0.31 22.74 -3.24
CA LEU A 122 -1.41 23.20 -2.40
C LEU A 122 -1.04 22.78 -1.00
N LEU A 123 -0.79 23.74 -0.11
CA LEU A 123 -1.29 23.70 1.26
C LEU A 123 -1.16 25.11 1.84
N PRO A 124 -2.23 25.58 2.50
CA PRO A 124 -2.16 25.54 3.96
C PRO A 124 -3.53 25.24 4.59
N ARG A 125 -3.89 23.95 4.78
CA ARG A 125 -5.01 23.58 5.67
C ARG A 125 -5.07 22.11 6.15
N MET A 126 -3.93 21.43 6.36
CA MET A 126 -3.92 20.00 6.78
C MET A 126 -3.25 19.70 8.12
N THR A 127 -2.88 20.72 8.90
CA THR A 127 -2.22 20.52 10.20
C THR A 127 -3.09 19.77 11.22
N GLY A 128 -4.43 19.82 11.12
CA GLY A 128 -5.34 19.09 12.01
C GLY A 128 -5.54 17.58 11.70
N SER A 129 -5.28 17.14 10.45
CA SER A 129 -5.45 15.74 10.03
C SER A 129 -4.17 14.92 10.23
N ALA A 130 -3.01 15.54 10.02
CA ALA A 130 -1.73 14.84 10.04
C ALA A 130 -1.35 14.28 11.43
N GLY A 131 -1.65 15.02 12.51
CA GLY A 131 -1.42 14.56 13.88
C GLY A 131 -2.32 13.39 14.31
N ARG A 132 -3.46 13.20 13.62
CA ARG A 132 -4.37 12.09 13.91
C ARG A 132 -3.90 10.76 13.32
N THR A 133 -3.14 10.77 12.23
CA THR A 133 -2.81 9.54 11.48
C THR A 133 -1.33 9.15 11.53
N ALA A 134 -0.41 10.12 11.62
CA ALA A 134 1.03 9.88 11.80
C ALA A 134 1.46 10.02 13.27
N TYR A 135 2.77 9.94 13.53
CA TYR A 135 3.38 10.02 14.86
C TYR A 135 4.25 11.29 14.96
N PRO A 136 3.80 12.34 15.66
CA PRO A 136 4.60 13.56 15.86
C PRO A 136 5.92 13.31 16.61
N PRO A 137 6.93 14.19 16.44
CA PRO A 137 7.03 15.18 15.37
C PRO A 137 7.08 14.52 13.99
N ILE A 138 6.34 15.10 13.03
CA ILE A 138 6.30 14.63 11.64
C ILE A 138 7.37 15.32 10.81
N ASP A 139 7.85 14.66 9.75
CA ASP A 139 8.89 15.16 8.85
C ASP A 139 10.18 15.58 9.60
N MET A 140 10.48 14.92 10.72
CA MET A 140 11.69 15.08 11.52
C MET A 140 12.30 13.72 11.91
N PRO A 141 13.65 13.58 11.89
CA PRO A 141 14.32 12.37 12.35
C PRO A 141 14.15 12.18 13.85
N LYS A 142 13.71 10.98 14.23
CA LYS A 142 13.56 10.54 15.62
C LYS A 142 14.47 9.33 15.87
N PRO A 143 15.40 9.39 16.83
CA PRO A 143 16.24 8.24 17.15
C PRO A 143 15.40 7.09 17.70
N VAL A 144 15.72 5.86 17.30
CA VAL A 144 15.06 4.63 17.81
C VAL A 144 16.05 3.61 18.35
N ALA A 145 17.30 3.67 17.89
CA ALA A 145 18.45 2.93 18.40
C ALA A 145 19.72 3.59 17.85
N ASP A 146 20.89 3.11 18.26
CA ASP A 146 22.16 3.59 17.72
C ASP A 146 22.18 3.47 16.19
N ASP A 147 22.57 4.56 15.54
CA ASP A 147 22.63 4.69 14.08
C ASP A 147 21.29 4.48 13.34
N LEU A 148 20.16 4.42 14.06
CA LEU A 148 18.83 4.24 13.49
C LEU A 148 17.87 5.35 13.89
N PHE A 149 17.23 5.91 12.88
CA PHE A 149 16.21 6.94 13.03
C PHE A 149 14.99 6.58 12.21
N ILE A 150 13.82 7.08 12.62
CA ILE A 150 12.60 7.03 11.84
C ILE A 150 12.13 8.44 11.52
N VAL A 151 11.47 8.61 10.38
CA VAL A 151 10.73 9.83 10.06
C VAL A 151 9.32 9.43 9.68
N ASP A 152 8.39 9.87 10.52
CA ASP A 152 6.96 9.71 10.27
C ASP A 152 6.45 10.88 9.44
N SER A 153 5.64 10.57 8.45
CA SER A 153 5.06 11.54 7.54
C SER A 153 3.64 11.11 7.18
N VAL A 154 3.00 11.89 6.31
CA VAL A 154 1.67 11.61 5.81
C VAL A 154 1.69 11.54 4.29
N LEU A 155 1.05 10.51 3.77
CA LEU A 155 0.66 10.44 2.37
C LEU A 155 -0.77 10.97 2.24
N PRO A 156 -1.01 12.04 1.44
CA PRO A 156 -2.36 12.49 1.16
C PRO A 156 -3.18 11.36 0.52
N GLY A 157 -4.34 11.09 1.07
CA GLY A 157 -5.32 10.15 0.56
C GLY A 157 -6.53 10.88 -0.06
N VAL A 158 -7.48 10.08 -0.52
CA VAL A 158 -8.71 10.57 -1.17
C VAL A 158 -9.60 11.29 -0.14
N MET A 159 -10.35 12.31 -0.57
CA MET A 159 -11.29 13.09 0.28
C MET A 159 -10.65 13.69 1.55
N GLY A 160 -9.39 14.11 1.49
CA GLY A 160 -8.70 14.74 2.62
C GLY A 160 -8.28 13.77 3.73
N ALA A 161 -8.46 12.46 3.53
CA ALA A 161 -7.84 11.44 4.37
C ALA A 161 -6.31 11.53 4.28
N ALA A 162 -5.63 11.13 5.34
CA ALA A 162 -4.17 11.05 5.37
C ALA A 162 -3.76 9.66 5.82
N PHE A 163 -2.76 9.09 5.16
CA PHE A 163 -2.23 7.78 5.52
C PHE A 163 -0.85 7.93 6.14
N GLY A 164 -0.67 7.36 7.33
CA GLY A 164 0.62 7.39 8.03
C GLY A 164 1.65 6.57 7.26
N VAL A 165 2.77 7.20 6.93
CA VAL A 165 3.92 6.57 6.27
C VAL A 165 5.18 6.82 7.08
N ARG A 166 6.13 5.90 7.01
CA ARG A 166 7.40 6.01 7.72
C ARG A 166 8.56 5.63 6.81
N MET A 167 9.60 6.44 6.85
CA MET A 167 10.93 6.04 6.38
C MET A 167 11.81 5.68 7.56
N THR A 168 12.74 4.76 7.34
CA THR A 168 13.83 4.50 8.28
C THR A 168 15.13 5.05 7.70
N VAL A 169 15.90 5.74 8.53
CA VAL A 169 17.21 6.28 8.20
C VAL A 169 18.26 5.51 8.99
N ILE A 170 19.27 5.02 8.29
CA ILE A 170 20.37 4.24 8.86
C ILE A 170 21.67 5.00 8.61
N ARG A 171 22.44 5.26 9.65
CA ARG A 171 23.83 5.73 9.49
C ARG A 171 24.72 4.50 9.32
N LEU A 172 25.33 4.35 8.16
CA LEU A 172 26.20 3.22 7.84
C LEU A 172 27.59 3.41 8.46
N PRO A 173 28.40 2.35 8.59
CA PRO A 173 29.75 2.43 9.17
C PRO A 173 30.66 3.47 8.49
N GLY A 174 30.49 3.71 7.18
CA GLY A 174 31.21 4.77 6.45
C GLY A 174 30.70 6.20 6.69
N GLY A 175 29.81 6.42 7.67
CA GLY A 175 29.22 7.72 8.03
C GLY A 175 28.08 8.19 7.12
N GLY A 176 27.90 7.57 5.95
CA GLY A 176 26.82 7.89 5.01
C GLY A 176 25.45 7.38 5.47
N LEU A 177 24.40 8.11 5.11
CA LEU A 177 23.02 7.72 5.40
C LEU A 177 22.41 6.89 4.26
N LEU A 178 21.64 5.89 4.68
CA LEU A 178 20.71 5.12 3.84
C LEU A 178 19.28 5.46 4.22
N LEU A 179 18.48 5.90 3.26
CA LEU A 179 17.05 6.15 3.40
C LEU A 179 16.26 4.94 2.90
N HIS A 180 15.61 4.20 3.79
CA HIS A 180 14.76 3.06 3.46
C HIS A 180 13.30 3.48 3.41
N SER A 181 12.63 3.25 2.27
CA SER A 181 11.24 3.68 2.02
C SER A 181 11.05 5.19 2.28
N PRO A 182 11.70 6.08 1.51
CA PRO A 182 11.67 7.51 1.77
C PRO A 182 10.26 8.08 1.89
N THR A 183 10.07 9.04 2.81
CA THR A 183 8.87 9.87 2.87
C THR A 183 9.04 11.11 1.99
N ARG A 184 8.03 11.98 1.94
CA ARG A 184 8.09 13.25 1.20
C ARG A 184 9.35 14.03 1.53
N HIS A 185 10.05 14.49 0.49
CA HIS A 185 11.19 15.38 0.62
C HIS A 185 10.76 16.79 1.04
N SER A 186 11.57 17.43 1.88
CA SER A 186 11.52 18.87 2.14
C SER A 186 12.93 19.36 2.48
N LEU A 187 13.22 20.64 2.23
CA LEU A 187 14.52 21.23 2.57
C LEU A 187 14.82 21.14 4.08
N PRO A 188 13.88 21.42 5.01
CA PRO A 188 14.15 21.28 6.44
C PRO A 188 14.47 19.84 6.85
N LEU A 189 13.75 18.84 6.31
CA LEU A 189 14.01 17.44 6.59
C LEU A 189 15.37 17.01 6.04
N GLN A 190 15.71 17.38 4.81
CA GLN A 190 17.03 17.10 4.25
C GLN A 190 18.14 17.69 5.13
N ALA A 191 18.04 18.97 5.49
CA ALA A 191 19.03 19.62 6.35
C ALA A 191 19.15 18.94 7.73
N ALA A 192 18.02 18.48 8.30
CA ALA A 192 18.03 17.74 9.56
C ALA A 192 18.72 16.38 9.43
N LEU A 193 18.54 15.67 8.30
CA LEU A 193 19.23 14.41 8.04
C LEU A 193 20.71 14.63 7.77
N GLU A 194 21.10 15.64 6.99
CA GLU A 194 22.50 15.91 6.65
C GLU A 194 23.37 16.25 7.88
N LYS A 195 22.76 16.73 8.97
CA LYS A 195 23.42 16.85 10.29
C LYS A 195 23.81 15.51 10.91
N LEU A 196 23.12 14.42 10.57
CA LEU A 196 23.43 13.06 11.03
C LEU A 196 24.50 12.39 10.17
N GLY A 197 24.62 12.79 8.89
CA GLY A 197 25.60 12.30 7.93
C GLY A 197 25.18 12.59 6.48
N PRO A 198 26.09 12.47 5.50
CA PRO A 198 25.75 12.71 4.10
C PRO A 198 24.79 11.64 3.57
N ILE A 199 23.74 12.04 2.85
CA ILE A 199 22.79 11.11 2.23
C ILE A 199 23.47 10.42 1.03
N ARG A 200 23.75 9.11 1.14
CA ARG A 200 24.49 8.33 0.12
C ARG A 200 23.62 7.31 -0.61
N HIS A 201 22.60 6.79 0.06
CA HIS A 201 21.80 5.69 -0.49
C HIS A 201 20.31 5.93 -0.27
N ILE A 202 19.52 5.64 -1.30
CA ILE A 202 18.07 5.69 -1.24
C ILE A 202 17.54 4.34 -1.70
N VAL A 203 16.76 3.66 -0.87
CA VAL A 203 16.22 2.34 -1.14
C VAL A 203 14.71 2.45 -1.40
N ALA A 204 14.29 1.98 -2.58
CA ALA A 204 12.90 1.72 -2.96
C ALA A 204 12.60 0.22 -2.73
N PRO A 205 12.09 -0.18 -1.54
CA PRO A 205 12.11 -1.57 -1.10
C PRO A 205 10.96 -2.41 -1.64
N SER A 206 9.94 -1.80 -2.23
CA SER A 206 8.79 -2.52 -2.78
C SER A 206 8.17 -1.77 -3.97
N PHE A 207 7.08 -2.31 -4.50
CA PHE A 207 6.34 -1.74 -5.63
C PHE A 207 5.50 -0.51 -5.28
N ALA A 208 5.22 -0.27 -4.00
CA ALA A 208 4.50 0.92 -3.53
C ALA A 208 5.45 1.96 -2.91
N HIS A 209 6.55 1.52 -2.29
CA HIS A 209 7.47 2.37 -1.52
C HIS A 209 8.57 3.04 -2.37
N TRP A 210 8.21 3.55 -3.54
CA TRP A 210 9.12 4.30 -4.43
C TRP A 210 8.64 5.71 -4.74
N THR A 211 7.39 6.05 -4.41
CA THR A 211 6.69 7.27 -4.84
C THR A 211 7.38 8.58 -4.45
N PHE A 212 8.12 8.59 -3.34
CA PHE A 212 8.87 9.78 -2.91
C PHE A 212 10.35 9.78 -3.30
N VAL A 213 10.84 8.71 -3.93
CA VAL A 213 12.26 8.56 -4.29
C VAL A 213 12.67 9.62 -5.31
N GLU A 214 11.79 9.98 -6.24
CA GLU A 214 12.08 10.99 -7.26
C GLU A 214 12.46 12.36 -6.66
N GLY A 215 11.72 12.81 -5.63
CA GLY A 215 12.02 14.06 -4.92
C GLY A 215 13.39 14.04 -4.24
N TRP A 216 13.71 12.94 -3.56
CA TRP A 216 15.03 12.75 -2.94
C TRP A 216 16.16 12.62 -3.96
N GLN A 217 15.90 11.96 -5.10
CA GLN A 217 16.87 11.83 -6.18
C GLN A 217 17.20 13.19 -6.81
N ARG A 218 16.20 14.05 -7.00
CA ARG A 218 16.43 15.42 -7.49
C ARG A 218 17.26 16.25 -6.50
N ALA A 219 16.97 16.12 -5.21
CA ALA A 219 17.66 16.87 -4.16
C ALA A 219 19.08 16.33 -3.86
N CYS A 220 19.28 15.02 -3.98
CA CYS A 220 20.54 14.34 -3.70
C CYS A 220 21.02 13.57 -4.95
N PRO A 221 21.44 14.24 -6.04
CA PRO A 221 21.71 13.60 -7.32
C PRO A 221 22.87 12.59 -7.28
N LYS A 222 23.79 12.75 -6.31
CA LYS A 222 24.93 11.85 -6.05
C LYS A 222 24.54 10.60 -5.24
N ALA A 223 23.35 10.54 -4.66
CA ALA A 223 22.90 9.36 -3.92
C ALA A 223 22.59 8.21 -4.88
N THR A 224 23.01 7.00 -4.52
CA THR A 224 22.69 5.79 -5.28
C THR A 224 21.28 5.32 -4.95
N VAL A 225 20.44 5.17 -5.98
CA VAL A 225 19.09 4.63 -5.86
C VAL A 225 19.10 3.11 -6.07
N TRP A 226 18.73 2.40 -5.02
CA TRP A 226 18.60 0.96 -4.97
C TRP A 226 17.13 0.55 -5.06
N ALA A 227 16.80 -0.41 -5.90
CA ALA A 227 15.42 -0.85 -6.10
C ALA A 227 15.23 -2.34 -5.79
N ALA A 228 14.05 -2.68 -5.30
CA ALA A 228 13.59 -4.06 -5.25
C ALA A 228 13.56 -4.70 -6.66
N PRO A 229 13.81 -6.02 -6.79
CA PRO A 229 13.76 -6.67 -8.08
C PRO A 229 12.38 -6.56 -8.74
N GLY A 230 12.35 -6.24 -10.04
CA GLY A 230 11.13 -6.06 -10.82
C GLY A 230 10.51 -4.65 -10.72
N LEU A 231 11.03 -3.76 -9.88
CA LEU A 231 10.50 -2.40 -9.78
C LEU A 231 10.68 -1.62 -11.10
N ARG A 232 11.86 -1.72 -11.71
CA ARG A 232 12.21 -1.03 -12.97
C ARG A 232 11.25 -1.36 -14.12
N SER A 233 10.71 -2.59 -14.17
CA SER A 233 9.82 -3.02 -15.25
C SER A 233 8.38 -2.51 -15.11
N ARG A 234 8.01 -1.87 -14.00
CA ARG A 234 6.63 -1.37 -13.80
C ARG A 234 6.39 -0.15 -14.69
N SER A 235 5.24 -0.12 -15.35
CA SER A 235 4.84 0.99 -16.24
C SER A 235 4.82 2.34 -15.51
N GLN A 236 4.29 2.39 -14.28
CA GLN A 236 4.26 3.59 -13.44
C GLN A 236 5.68 4.13 -13.17
N VAL A 237 6.63 3.25 -12.87
CA VAL A 237 8.04 3.61 -12.64
C VAL A 237 8.68 4.11 -13.93
N ARG A 238 8.47 3.42 -15.06
CA ARG A 238 8.97 3.85 -16.37
C ARG A 238 8.43 5.21 -16.79
N ARG A 239 7.14 5.50 -16.51
CA ARG A 239 6.49 6.78 -16.79
C ARG A 239 6.96 7.92 -15.87
N SER A 240 7.42 7.60 -14.65
CA SER A 240 7.84 8.61 -13.67
C SER A 240 9.21 9.24 -13.94
N GLY A 241 10.01 8.68 -14.86
CA GLY A 241 11.39 9.13 -15.07
C GLY A 241 12.36 8.77 -13.94
N LEU A 242 11.93 7.98 -12.94
CA LEU A 242 12.76 7.53 -11.83
C LEU A 242 14.03 6.82 -12.32
N ARG A 243 15.20 7.37 -12.01
CA ARG A 243 16.47 6.70 -12.27
C ARG A 243 16.72 5.65 -11.19
N ILE A 244 16.78 4.39 -11.60
CA ILE A 244 17.23 3.29 -10.74
C ILE A 244 18.68 3.02 -11.08
N ASP A 245 19.58 3.15 -10.11
CA ASP A 245 21.01 2.92 -10.34
C ASP A 245 21.31 1.42 -10.22
N ARG A 246 20.77 0.75 -9.19
CA ARG A 246 21.06 -0.67 -8.91
C ARG A 246 19.83 -1.43 -8.42
N VAL A 247 19.78 -2.73 -8.72
CA VAL A 247 18.71 -3.63 -8.26
C VAL A 247 19.26 -4.54 -7.16
N LEU A 248 18.57 -4.58 -6.03
CA LEU A 248 18.99 -5.35 -4.86
C LEU A 248 18.79 -6.85 -5.07
N LYS A 249 19.87 -7.61 -4.86
CA LYS A 249 19.86 -9.09 -4.82
C LYS A 249 20.40 -9.61 -3.49
N LYS A 250 21.38 -8.89 -2.93
CA LYS A 250 22.01 -9.09 -1.61
C LYS A 250 22.40 -7.71 -1.06
N ALA A 251 22.80 -7.66 0.21
CA ALA A 251 23.38 -6.45 0.78
C ALA A 251 24.64 -6.05 -0.04
N PRO A 252 24.71 -4.82 -0.57
CA PRO A 252 25.89 -4.26 -1.22
C PRO A 252 27.06 -4.08 -0.25
N ALA A 253 28.29 -4.23 -0.73
CA ALA A 253 29.49 -4.06 0.08
C ALA A 253 29.65 -2.62 0.58
N GLU A 254 29.08 -1.65 -0.14
CA GLU A 254 29.06 -0.22 0.22
C GLU A 254 28.32 0.05 1.53
N TRP A 255 27.49 -0.88 2.00
CA TRP A 255 26.81 -0.79 3.29
C TRP A 255 27.63 -1.40 4.44
N GLY A 256 28.80 -1.97 4.13
CA GLY A 256 29.61 -2.77 5.04
C GLY A 256 28.86 -4.01 5.54
N ASP A 257 29.23 -4.47 6.73
CA ASP A 257 28.62 -5.64 7.37
C ASP A 257 27.44 -5.28 8.28
N ALA A 258 26.98 -4.02 8.29
CA ALA A 258 25.90 -3.58 9.18
C ALA A 258 24.52 -4.14 8.81
N LEU A 259 24.31 -4.49 7.53
CA LEU A 259 23.00 -4.87 7.01
C LEU A 259 22.99 -6.29 6.43
N ASP A 260 21.98 -7.06 6.82
CA ASP A 260 21.52 -8.26 6.12
C ASP A 260 20.27 -7.96 5.30
N LEU A 261 20.03 -8.76 4.27
CA LEU A 261 18.92 -8.57 3.33
C LEU A 261 18.14 -9.86 3.10
N ALA A 262 16.82 -9.76 3.11
CA ALA A 262 15.91 -10.81 2.64
C ALA A 262 14.92 -10.22 1.63
N ILE A 263 14.60 -11.01 0.60
CA ILE A 263 13.57 -10.63 -0.39
C ILE A 263 12.38 -11.54 -0.18
N VAL A 264 11.23 -10.95 0.12
CA VAL A 264 9.97 -11.68 0.24
C VAL A 264 9.24 -11.62 -1.10
N PRO A 265 9.14 -12.73 -1.85
CA PRO A 265 8.46 -12.75 -3.14
C PRO A 265 6.95 -12.96 -2.98
N GLY A 266 6.20 -12.44 -3.95
CA GLY A 266 4.81 -12.75 -4.21
C GLY A 266 4.54 -12.97 -5.71
N GLY A 267 3.29 -13.28 -6.04
CA GLY A 267 2.82 -13.39 -7.42
C GLY A 267 2.77 -12.03 -8.11
N LEU A 268 2.56 -12.07 -9.43
CA LEU A 268 2.46 -10.87 -10.28
C LEU A 268 3.66 -9.91 -10.15
N GLY A 269 4.83 -10.49 -9.90
CA GLY A 269 6.09 -9.75 -9.76
C GLY A 269 6.34 -9.15 -8.39
N PHE A 270 5.38 -9.14 -7.46
CA PHE A 270 5.53 -8.51 -6.14
C PHE A 270 6.80 -8.99 -5.43
N ARG A 271 7.58 -8.04 -4.91
CA ARG A 271 8.73 -8.29 -4.05
C ARG A 271 8.86 -7.15 -3.04
N GLU A 272 9.13 -7.52 -1.81
CA GLU A 272 9.55 -6.59 -0.76
C GLU A 272 10.96 -6.96 -0.30
N VAL A 273 11.82 -5.95 -0.18
CA VAL A 273 13.15 -6.06 0.39
C VAL A 273 13.08 -5.70 1.87
N ALA A 274 13.33 -6.70 2.72
CA ALA A 274 13.52 -6.51 4.15
C ALA A 274 15.01 -6.31 4.44
N LEU A 275 15.33 -5.33 5.29
CA LEU A 275 16.69 -5.07 5.76
C LEU A 275 16.79 -5.39 7.26
N PHE A 276 17.87 -6.02 7.67
CA PHE A 276 18.15 -6.30 9.08
C PHE A 276 19.42 -5.58 9.51
N HIS A 277 19.27 -4.63 10.42
CA HIS A 277 20.39 -3.92 11.03
C HIS A 277 20.97 -4.76 12.16
N ARG A 278 22.13 -5.38 11.90
CA ARG A 278 22.77 -6.33 12.83
C ARG A 278 23.12 -5.70 14.18
N PRO A 279 23.76 -4.50 14.24
CA PRO A 279 24.20 -3.94 15.52
C PRO A 279 23.08 -3.77 16.54
N THR A 280 21.90 -3.31 16.10
CA THR A 280 20.76 -3.06 17.00
C THR A 280 19.70 -4.15 16.95
N ARG A 281 19.94 -5.22 16.17
CA ARG A 281 18.99 -6.32 15.90
C ARG A 281 17.60 -5.82 15.50
N THR A 282 17.57 -4.86 14.58
CA THR A 282 16.34 -4.22 14.11
C THR A 282 16.00 -4.69 12.71
N LEU A 283 14.81 -5.25 12.51
CA LEU A 283 14.27 -5.61 11.20
C LEU A 283 13.45 -4.45 10.63
N LEU A 284 13.68 -4.12 9.36
CA LEU A 284 13.01 -3.07 8.62
C LEU A 284 12.15 -3.68 7.52
N LEU A 285 10.86 -3.36 7.52
CA LEU A 285 9.85 -3.83 6.59
C LEU A 285 9.04 -2.65 6.03
N CYS A 286 8.16 -2.93 5.08
CA CYS A 286 7.17 -2.00 4.55
C CYS A 286 5.77 -2.56 4.74
N ASP A 287 5.23 -3.26 3.74
CA ASP A 287 3.82 -3.68 3.65
C ASP A 287 3.59 -5.07 4.26
N LEU A 288 4.66 -5.79 4.62
CA LEU A 288 4.58 -7.10 5.26
C LEU A 288 3.96 -7.07 6.67
N VAL A 289 3.86 -5.88 7.28
CA VAL A 289 3.11 -5.66 8.51
C VAL A 289 2.43 -4.30 8.42
N MET A 290 1.11 -4.28 8.64
CA MET A 290 0.33 -3.07 8.83
C MET A 290 -0.34 -3.16 10.19
N ASN A 291 0.08 -2.32 11.15
CA ASN A 291 -0.33 -2.42 12.55
C ASN A 291 -1.03 -1.13 12.99
N LEU A 292 -2.24 -0.94 12.47
CA LEU A 292 -2.94 0.33 12.55
C LEU A 292 -3.68 0.47 13.88
N GLU A 293 -3.37 1.53 14.63
CA GLU A 293 -4.14 1.89 15.82
C GLU A 293 -5.53 2.39 15.39
N PRO A 294 -6.64 1.79 15.87
CA PRO A 294 -7.98 2.20 15.46
C PRO A 294 -8.24 3.70 15.64
N ALA A 295 -7.69 4.32 16.69
CA ALA A 295 -7.80 5.75 16.93
C ALA A 295 -7.21 6.60 15.80
N LYS A 296 -6.15 6.10 15.14
CA LYS A 296 -5.44 6.74 14.03
C LYS A 296 -5.98 6.37 12.63
N VAL A 297 -6.98 5.48 12.57
CA VAL A 297 -7.69 5.12 11.34
C VAL A 297 -8.98 5.91 11.24
N SER A 298 -9.31 6.39 10.03
CA SER A 298 -10.58 7.05 9.74
C SER A 298 -11.76 6.19 10.22
N PRO A 299 -12.76 6.75 10.93
CA PRO A 299 -13.86 5.97 11.51
C PRO A 299 -14.55 5.01 10.54
N ALA A 300 -14.76 5.45 9.29
CA ALA A 300 -15.35 4.63 8.23
C ALA A 300 -14.53 3.38 7.85
N LEU A 301 -13.19 3.45 7.97
CA LEU A 301 -12.28 2.36 7.60
C LEU A 301 -11.94 1.44 8.77
N ARG A 302 -12.27 1.81 10.03
CA ARG A 302 -11.95 1.01 11.22
C ARG A 302 -12.56 -0.39 11.19
N PRO A 303 -13.86 -0.58 10.84
CA PRO A 303 -14.44 -1.92 10.78
C PRO A 303 -13.73 -2.81 9.75
N VAL A 304 -13.39 -2.24 8.59
CA VAL A 304 -12.66 -2.93 7.52
C VAL A 304 -11.25 -3.33 7.96
N ALA A 305 -10.50 -2.39 8.56
CA ALA A 305 -9.16 -2.65 9.08
C ALA A 305 -9.16 -3.76 10.16
N ARG A 306 -10.15 -3.77 11.05
CA ARG A 306 -10.33 -4.83 12.06
C ARG A 306 -10.67 -6.17 11.42
N LEU A 307 -11.64 -6.20 10.51
CA LEU A 307 -12.06 -7.41 9.79
C LEU A 307 -10.88 -8.07 9.05
N PHE A 308 -10.01 -7.25 8.46
CA PHE A 308 -8.84 -7.73 7.74
C PHE A 308 -7.64 -8.05 8.64
N GLY A 309 -7.76 -7.80 9.94
CA GLY A 309 -6.72 -8.06 10.94
C GLY A 309 -5.51 -7.14 10.78
N MET A 310 -5.70 -5.91 10.31
CA MET A 310 -4.65 -4.91 10.07
C MET A 310 -4.45 -3.97 11.27
N THR A 311 -5.09 -4.23 12.40
CA THR A 311 -5.03 -3.38 13.59
C THR A 311 -4.12 -3.95 14.67
N VAL A 312 -3.66 -3.08 15.57
CA VAL A 312 -2.91 -3.46 16.77
C VAL A 312 -3.62 -4.54 17.60
N PRO A 313 -2.86 -5.39 18.34
CA PRO A 313 -1.39 -5.44 18.44
C PRO A 313 -0.71 -6.37 17.42
N GLU A 314 -1.47 -7.13 16.63
CA GLU A 314 -0.97 -8.22 15.77
C GLU A 314 -1.36 -8.03 14.31
N GLY A 315 -1.23 -6.78 13.86
CA GLY A 315 -1.60 -6.35 12.52
C GLY A 315 -0.92 -7.19 11.43
N MET A 316 -1.70 -7.54 10.41
CA MET A 316 -1.29 -8.30 9.24
C MET A 316 -1.36 -7.43 7.98
N PRO A 317 -0.69 -7.84 6.88
CA PRO A 317 -0.92 -7.24 5.58
C PRO A 317 -2.38 -7.33 5.14
N PRO A 318 -2.83 -6.43 4.26
CA PRO A 318 -4.18 -6.45 3.72
C PRO A 318 -4.42 -7.77 2.95
N PRO A 319 -5.68 -8.23 2.82
CA PRO A 319 -5.98 -9.53 2.24
C PRO A 319 -5.45 -9.72 0.82
N TYR A 320 -5.50 -8.69 -0.02
CA TYR A 320 -4.98 -8.76 -1.40
C TYR A 320 -3.47 -9.05 -1.40
N LEU A 321 -2.71 -8.41 -0.51
CA LEU A 321 -1.26 -8.62 -0.44
C LEU A 321 -0.94 -10.01 0.11
N ARG A 322 -1.70 -10.50 1.10
CA ARG A 322 -1.60 -11.89 1.56
C ARG A 322 -1.85 -12.88 0.43
N ALA A 323 -2.86 -12.63 -0.41
CA ALA A 323 -3.16 -13.46 -1.57
C ALA A 323 -2.00 -13.47 -2.58
N LEU A 324 -1.45 -12.29 -2.93
CA LEU A 324 -0.29 -12.18 -3.81
C LEU A 324 0.91 -12.95 -3.25
N ILE A 325 1.24 -12.80 -1.97
CA ILE A 325 2.36 -13.51 -1.35
C ILE A 325 2.12 -15.03 -1.33
N LYS A 326 0.87 -15.48 -1.08
CA LYS A 326 0.50 -16.90 -1.12
C LYS A 326 0.69 -17.55 -2.50
N LEU A 327 0.64 -16.79 -3.60
CA LEU A 327 0.99 -17.32 -4.94
C LEU A 327 2.45 -17.80 -5.03
N ARG A 328 3.33 -17.33 -4.13
CA ARG A 328 4.72 -17.79 -4.00
C ARG A 328 5.00 -18.33 -2.59
N LYS A 329 3.99 -18.94 -1.94
CA LYS A 329 3.98 -19.35 -0.52
C LYS A 329 5.28 -20.02 -0.07
N ARG A 330 5.80 -21.03 -0.79
CA ARG A 330 7.02 -21.76 -0.39
C ARG A 330 8.23 -20.84 -0.28
N ALA A 331 8.45 -19.96 -1.25
CA ALA A 331 9.56 -19.02 -1.25
C ALA A 331 9.37 -17.90 -0.22
N ALA A 332 8.13 -17.41 -0.07
CA ALA A 332 7.77 -16.42 0.94
C ALA A 332 7.95 -16.96 2.38
N LYS A 333 7.54 -18.21 2.65
CA LYS A 333 7.75 -18.89 3.94
C LYS A 333 9.24 -18.98 4.28
N ARG A 334 10.10 -19.35 3.32
CA ARG A 334 11.57 -19.34 3.52
C ARG A 334 12.12 -17.97 3.86
N ALA A 335 11.66 -16.92 3.18
CA ALA A 335 12.08 -15.55 3.48
C ALA A 335 11.60 -15.11 4.88
N ALA A 336 10.36 -15.43 5.25
CA ALA A 336 9.82 -15.20 6.59
C ALA A 336 10.60 -15.94 7.69
N SER A 337 10.92 -17.23 7.48
CA SER A 337 11.76 -18.01 8.40
C SER A 337 13.15 -17.41 8.56
N ARG A 338 13.77 -16.91 7.48
CA ARG A 338 15.05 -16.19 7.56
C ARG A 338 14.95 -14.90 8.36
N MET A 339 13.88 -14.13 8.19
CA MET A 339 13.66 -12.91 8.98
C MET A 339 13.50 -13.22 10.47
N LEU A 340 12.80 -14.30 10.81
CA LEU A 340 12.62 -14.75 12.19
C LEU A 340 13.92 -15.34 12.78
N SER A 341 14.75 -16.01 11.98
CA SER A 341 16.02 -16.58 12.46
C SER A 341 17.05 -15.53 12.88
N TRP A 342 16.93 -14.30 12.38
CA TRP A 342 17.73 -13.16 12.87
C TRP A 342 17.36 -12.72 14.29
N ARG A 343 16.25 -13.23 14.82
CA ARG A 343 15.74 -12.93 16.17
C ARG A 343 15.68 -11.41 16.42
N PRO A 344 14.95 -10.62 15.62
CA PRO A 344 14.88 -9.18 15.82
C PRO A 344 14.36 -8.82 17.21
N VAL A 345 14.98 -7.82 17.84
CA VAL A 345 14.49 -7.16 19.06
C VAL A 345 13.39 -6.16 18.68
N ARG A 346 13.61 -5.44 17.59
CA ARG A 346 12.72 -4.42 17.02
C ARG A 346 12.30 -4.78 15.61
N VAL A 347 11.06 -4.44 15.25
CA VAL A 347 10.59 -4.52 13.86
C VAL A 347 9.91 -3.22 13.48
N ILE A 348 10.55 -2.46 12.60
CA ILE A 348 10.06 -1.18 12.09
C ILE A 348 9.42 -1.40 10.73
N PHE A 349 8.21 -0.89 10.55
CA PHE A 349 7.50 -0.92 9.28
C PHE A 349 6.83 0.41 8.97
N ALA A 350 6.38 0.56 7.72
CA ALA A 350 5.96 1.84 7.17
C ALA A 350 4.62 2.35 7.72
N HIS A 351 3.75 1.46 8.23
CA HIS A 351 2.36 1.79 8.54
C HIS A 351 1.94 1.38 9.96
N GLY A 352 1.62 2.39 10.78
CA GLY A 352 1.12 2.20 12.14
C GLY A 352 2.21 2.00 13.19
N GLN A 353 1.82 1.35 14.29
CA GLN A 353 2.66 1.20 15.48
C GLN A 353 3.62 0.03 15.27
N TRP A 354 4.91 0.35 15.20
CA TRP A 354 5.97 -0.65 15.02
C TRP A 354 6.25 -1.43 16.31
N PHE A 355 6.95 -2.56 16.21
CA PHE A 355 7.26 -3.42 17.36
C PHE A 355 8.57 -2.97 18.00
N GLU A 356 8.46 -2.25 19.12
CA GLU A 356 9.61 -1.72 19.87
C GLU A 356 10.38 -2.79 20.65
N ARG A 357 9.69 -3.83 21.09
CA ARG A 357 10.25 -4.93 21.89
C ARG A 357 9.63 -6.25 21.44
N ASP A 358 10.27 -7.35 21.82
CA ASP A 358 9.83 -8.70 21.51
C ASP A 358 9.55 -8.93 20.02
N GLY A 359 10.33 -8.25 19.17
CA GLY A 359 10.08 -8.16 17.73
C GLY A 359 9.92 -9.50 17.04
N SER A 360 10.66 -10.52 17.47
CA SER A 360 10.56 -11.89 16.94
C SER A 360 9.18 -12.52 17.21
N ALA A 361 8.69 -12.40 18.45
CA ALA A 361 7.41 -12.95 18.85
C ALA A 361 6.25 -12.18 18.19
N ALA A 362 6.32 -10.84 18.20
CA ALA A 362 5.33 -9.99 17.55
C ALA A 362 5.28 -10.24 16.03
N LEU A 363 6.44 -10.32 15.36
CA LEU A 363 6.53 -10.64 13.94
C LEU A 363 5.93 -12.01 13.61
N ARG A 364 6.21 -13.02 14.44
CA ARG A 364 5.63 -14.36 14.27
C ARG A 364 4.10 -14.29 14.29
N ARG A 365 3.51 -13.56 15.23
CA ARG A 365 2.05 -13.35 15.28
C ARG A 365 1.55 -12.60 14.05
N SER A 366 2.20 -11.53 13.61
CA SER A 366 1.85 -10.81 12.38
C SER A 366 2.00 -11.63 11.10
N LEU A 367 2.86 -12.65 11.08
CA LEU A 367 3.09 -13.54 9.94
C LEU A 367 2.32 -14.88 10.04
N ARG A 368 1.47 -15.09 11.04
CA ARG A 368 0.68 -16.33 11.25
C ARG A 368 -0.16 -16.80 10.06
N TRP A 369 -0.45 -15.89 9.13
CA TRP A 369 -1.17 -16.20 7.90
C TRP A 369 -0.29 -16.86 6.82
N LEU A 370 1.04 -16.81 6.99
CA LEU A 370 2.07 -17.27 6.05
C LEU A 370 2.89 -18.43 6.61
N ILE A 371 3.29 -18.34 7.88
CA ILE A 371 4.02 -19.38 8.61
C ILE A 371 3.05 -20.22 9.43
N GLU A 372 3.32 -21.52 9.56
CA GLU A 372 2.51 -22.40 10.42
C GLU A 372 2.76 -22.07 11.90
N PRO A 373 1.79 -22.32 12.80
CA PRO A 373 2.05 -22.39 14.23
C PRO A 373 3.10 -23.48 14.50
N GLU A 374 3.97 -23.25 15.46
CA GLU A 374 4.85 -24.29 16.00
C GLU A 374 4.04 -25.30 16.81
#